data_AF-A0A518E0Q0-F1
#
_entry.id   AF-A0A518E0Q0-F1
#
_cell.length_a   1.000
_cell.length_b   1.000
_cell.length_c   1.000
_cell.angle_alpha   90.00
_cell.angle_beta   90.00
_cell.angle_gamma   90.00
#
_symmetry.space_group_name_H-M   'P 1'
#
loop_
_entity.id
_entity.type
_entity.pdbx_description
1 polymer ?
#
loop_
_entity_poly.entity_id
_entity_poly.type
_entity_poly.pdbx_seq_one_letter_code
_entity_poly.pdbx_strand_id
1 'polypeptide(L)' 'MCDIASGQLRYDNFSGRWGEQARLDEFLQSYAVEKAKIEARRKGHTCTEQALADGSIKLTVNVGGAA' A
#
# COMPACT_ATOMS: atom_id res chain seq x y z
N MET A 1 -11.38 9.70 -14.73
CA MET A 1 -12.29 10.87 -14.75
C MET A 1 -12.27 11.52 -13.35
N CYS A 2 -11.96 12.81 -13.24
CA CYS A 2 -11.99 13.53 -11.95
C CYS A 2 -13.44 13.79 -11.54
N ASP A 3 -13.86 13.30 -10.38
CA ASP A 3 -15.10 13.76 -9.77
C ASP A 3 -14.78 14.99 -8.89
N ILE A 4 -15.13 16.16 -9.40
CA ILE A 4 -14.74 17.46 -8.83
C ILE A 4 -15.54 17.77 -7.55
N ALA A 5 -16.70 17.13 -7.36
CA ALA A 5 -17.55 17.33 -6.19
C ALA A 5 -17.04 16.54 -4.97
N SER A 6 -16.48 15.35 -5.20
CA SER A 6 -15.91 14.50 -4.13
C SER A 6 -14.40 14.63 -3.97
N GLY A 7 -13.71 15.26 -4.93
CA GLY A 7 -12.25 15.31 -4.98
C GLY A 7 -11.60 13.96 -5.30
N GLN A 8 -12.38 12.95 -5.73
CA GLN A 8 -11.86 11.64 -6.06
C GLN A 8 -11.44 11.57 -7.53
N LEU A 9 -10.17 11.26 -7.74
CA LEU A 9 -9.61 10.94 -9.04
C LEU A 9 -9.83 9.44 -9.30
N ARG A 10 -10.86 9.09 -10.09
CA ARG A 10 -11.02 7.69 -10.53
C ARG A 10 -10.02 7.37 -11.62
N TYR A 11 -9.19 6.36 -11.36
CA TYR A 11 -8.33 5.72 -12.35
C TYR A 11 -9.22 5.16 -13.46
N ASP A 12 -9.13 5.74 -14.65
CA ASP A 12 -9.81 5.24 -15.85
C ASP A 12 -8.81 4.34 -16.56
N ASN A 13 -8.87 3.03 -16.34
CA ASN A 13 -8.00 2.08 -17.03
C ASN A 13 -8.37 1.88 -18.52
N PHE A 14 -9.06 2.87 -19.12
CA PHE A 14 -9.57 2.85 -20.48
C PHE A 14 -10.37 1.57 -20.77
N SER A 15 -11.36 1.28 -19.92
CA SER A 15 -12.22 0.08 -20.02
C SER A 15 -11.44 -1.26 -20.02
N GLY A 16 -10.36 -1.37 -19.26
CA GLY A 16 -9.55 -2.59 -19.13
C GLY A 16 -8.40 -2.70 -20.12
N ARG A 17 -8.27 -1.76 -21.06
CA ARG A 17 -7.25 -1.84 -22.13
C ARG A 17 -5.83 -1.60 -21.65
N TRP A 18 -5.65 -0.96 -20.50
CA TRP A 18 -4.33 -0.72 -19.91
C TRP A 18 -3.90 -1.81 -18.91
N GLY A 19 -4.73 -2.86 -18.77
CA GLY A 19 -4.46 -3.99 -17.89
C GLY A 19 -5.41 -4.06 -16.69
N GLU A 20 -5.25 -5.15 -15.93
CA GLU A 20 -6.04 -5.43 -14.74
C GLU A 20 -5.61 -4.52 -13.59
N GLN A 21 -6.56 -3.74 -13.06
CA GLN A 21 -6.35 -2.86 -11.90
C GLN A 21 -5.75 -3.61 -10.70
N ALA A 22 -6.11 -4.89 -10.52
CA ALA A 22 -5.58 -5.75 -9.46
C ALA A 22 -4.05 -5.84 -9.48
N ARG A 23 -3.41 -5.84 -10.66
CA ARG A 23 -1.94 -5.86 -10.77
C ARG A 23 -1.30 -4.56 -10.32
N LEU A 24 -1.96 -3.44 -10.58
CA LEU A 24 -1.54 -2.14 -10.06
C LEU A 24 -1.69 -2.10 -8.53
N ASP A 25 -2.78 -2.63 -8.01
CA ASP A 25 -3.04 -2.68 -6.57
C ASP A 25 -2.03 -3.59 -5.84
N GLU A 26 -1.70 -4.76 -6.40
CA GLU A 26 -0.63 -5.66 -5.91
C GLU A 26 0.74 -4.96 -5.87
N PHE A 27 1.06 -4.22 -6.94
CA PHE A 27 2.30 -3.44 -7.01
C PHE A 27 2.34 -2.32 -5.96
N LEU A 28 1.26 -1.56 -5.84
CA LEU A 28 1.14 -0.46 -4.88
C LEU A 28 1.22 -0.97 -3.44
N GLN A 29 0.59 -2.10 -3.13
CA GLN A 29 0.68 -2.74 -1.84
C GLN A 29 2.12 -3.11 -1.49
N SER A 30 2.83 -3.75 -2.43
CA SER A 30 4.24 -4.14 -2.24
C SER A 30 5.13 -2.90 -2.05
N TYR A 31 4.93 -1.87 -2.87
CA TYR A 31 5.64 -0.60 -2.73
C TYR A 31 5.40 0.07 -1.38
N ALA A 32 4.15 0.10 -0.91
CA ALA A 32 3.79 0.69 0.38
C ALA A 32 4.46 -0.04 1.55
N VAL A 33 4.52 -1.38 1.49
CA VAL A 33 5.20 -2.21 2.49
C VAL A 33 6.69 -1.86 2.56
N GLU A 34 7.37 -1.83 1.41
CA GLU A 34 8.80 -1.52 1.36
C GLU A 34 9.09 -0.08 1.81
N LYS A 35 8.25 0.88 1.39
CA LYS A 35 8.38 2.27 1.83
C LYS A 35 8.24 2.38 3.36
N ALA A 36 7.25 1.71 3.93
CA ALA A 36 7.02 1.71 5.37
C ALA A 36 8.18 1.05 6.14
N LYS A 37 8.75 -0.05 5.65
CA LYS A 37 9.96 -0.67 6.23
C LYS A 37 11.16 0.28 6.21
N ILE A 38 11.39 1.00 5.11
CA ILE A 38 12.47 1.98 5.01
C ILE A 38 12.29 3.09 6.04
N GLU A 39 11.08 3.67 6.14
CA GLU A 39 10.81 4.75 7.09
C GLU A 39 10.87 4.28 8.54
N ALA A 40 10.39 3.07 8.84
CA ALA A 40 10.52 2.47 10.17
C ALA A 40 11.98 2.25 10.55
N ARG A 41 12.80 1.70 9.64
CA ARG A 41 14.25 1.52 9.85
C ARG A 41 14.95 2.84 10.12
N ARG A 42 14.60 3.90 9.36
CA ARG A 42 15.15 5.25 9.57
C ARG A 42 14.86 5.81 10.96
N LYS A 43 13.72 5.43 11.54
CA LYS A 43 13.30 5.83 12.89
C LYS A 43 13.72 4.85 13.99
N GLY A 44 14.48 3.82 13.66
CA GLY A 44 14.91 2.78 14.62
C GLY A 44 13.77 1.85 15.08
N HIS A 45 12.68 1.78 14.33
CA HIS A 45 11.56 0.87 14.59
C HIS A 45 11.82 -0.48 13.91
N THR A 46 11.26 -1.55 14.49
CA THR A 46 11.26 -2.88 13.85
C THR A 46 9.93 -3.10 13.14
N CYS A 47 9.94 -3.90 12.07
CA CYS A 47 8.72 -4.24 11.32
C CYS A 47 8.58 -5.75 11.21
N THR A 48 7.34 -6.24 11.23
CA THR A 48 7.00 -7.63 10.92
C THR A 48 5.94 -7.67 9.82
N GLU A 49 6.14 -8.54 8.84
CA GLU A 49 5.27 -8.70 7.68
C GLU A 49 4.56 -10.05 7.74
N GLN A 50 3.27 -10.06 7.42
CA GLN A 50 2.47 -11.27 7.31
C GLN A 50 1.60 -11.21 6.06
N ALA A 51 1.79 -12.18 5.15
CA ALA A 51 0.88 -12.39 4.03
C ALA A 51 -0.44 -12.99 4.54
N LEU A 52 -1.55 -12.46 4.04
CA LEU A 52 -2.90 -12.91 4.36
C LEU A 52 -3.46 -13.76 3.23
N ALA A 53 -4.44 -14.61 3.55
CA ALA A 53 -5.00 -15.59 2.61
C ALA A 53 -5.77 -14.93 1.43
N ASP A 54 -6.15 -13.66 1.59
CA ASP A 54 -6.81 -12.85 0.56
C ASP A 54 -5.82 -12.13 -0.39
N GLY A 55 -4.53 -12.41 -0.25
CA GLY A 55 -3.46 -11.76 -1.03
C GLY A 55 -2.99 -10.43 -0.46
N SER A 56 -3.61 -9.94 0.62
CA SER A 56 -3.18 -8.69 1.26
C SER A 56 -1.97 -8.90 2.19
N ILE A 57 -1.24 -7.83 2.47
CA ILE A 57 -0.07 -7.84 3.34
C ILE A 57 -0.36 -7.03 4.60
N LYS A 58 -0.28 -7.68 5.76
CA LYS A 58 -0.29 -7.01 7.06
C LYS A 58 1.14 -6.66 7.46
N LEU A 59 1.43 -5.36 7.53
CA LEU A 59 2.69 -4.84 8.07
C LEU A 59 2.47 -4.27 9.47
N THR A 60 3.18 -4.80 10.45
CA THR A 60 3.16 -4.30 11.84
C THR A 60 4.46 -3.57 12.13
N VAL A 61 4.38 -2.29 12.52
CA VAL A 61 5.53 -1.46 12.90
C VAL A 61 5.59 -1.38 14.42
N ASN A 62 6.66 -1.91 15.00
CA ASN A 62 6.95 -1.85 16.43
C ASN A 62 7.76 -0.57 16.70
N VAL A 63 7.03 0.46 17.12
CA VAL A 63 7.61 1.72 17.57
C VAL A 63 8.13 1.49 18.99
N GLY A 64 9.46 1.40 19.16
CA GLY A 64 10.09 1.30 20.48
C GLY A 64 9.85 2.58 21.28
N GLY A 65 8.73 2.63 22.00
CA GLY A 65 8.31 3.83 22.72
C GLY A 65 6.91 3.69 23.32
N ALA A 66 6.76 2.83 24.33
CA ALA A 66 5.77 2.96 25.38
C ALA A 66 6.28 2.22 26.62
N ALA A 67 6.76 2.99 27.59
CA ALA A 67 6.87 2.58 28.98
C ALA A 67 5.49 2.65 29.65
#